data_AF-A0AB74CFS4-F1
#
_entry.id   AF-A0AB74CFS4-F1
#
_cell.length_a   1.000
_cell.length_b   1.000
_cell.length_c   1.000
_cell.angle_alpha   90.00
_cell.angle_beta   90.00
_cell.angle_gamma   90.00
#
_symmetry.space_group_name_H-M   'P 1'
#
loop_
_entity.id
_entity.type
_entity.pdbx_description
1 polymer ?
#
loop_
_entity_poly.entity_id
_entity_poly.type
_entity_poly.pdbx_seq_one_letter_code
_entity_poly.pdbx_strand_id
1 'polypeptide(L)'
;MVPKTVSTSATVLISSSFSSPLSRNPQWIANFRRPRTGVRRYNRAAWPSYGITTPVPDRPPQFPSSGSRKSPFCFQTGYALCAKRPSRPFPPPFLSPPSSSFSDPLTTHYHSQDKRLSVKGELVRGLNNGDDAVLVADNFLGVDDGVGAWATKPRGHAALWSRLLLHFWALEVERGVNNNAPLDPVEYLQRAYEETVNATTAPSEWYGTTTSVTAILHWTCDDAGNEKPLLYVTNIGDCKLLVIRPSEEKVLFRTKEQWHWFDCPMQLGTNSVDTPRKDAVMSQVALEEDDVVLAVSDGVLDNLWEHEILSITLESIKKWNQGRHDNTDLEWAPPEVLAEERMVFVARELLKSALAIAQDPFAESPFMEKAIEEGLAIEGGKMDDISVVVGSCKRRAS
;
A
#
# COMPACT_ATOMS: atom_id res chain seq x y z
N MET A 1 2.79 41.86 -63.42
CA MET A 1 1.91 43.04 -63.45
C MET A 1 1.84 43.56 -62.02
N VAL A 2 2.23 44.84 -61.84
CA VAL A 2 2.21 45.66 -60.61
C VAL A 2 3.31 45.41 -59.54
N PRO A 3 3.92 46.48 -58.95
CA PRO A 3 5.29 46.49 -58.44
C PRO A 3 5.48 47.06 -57.00
N LYS A 4 6.76 47.07 -56.57
CA LYS A 4 7.51 48.13 -55.84
C LYS A 4 6.95 48.82 -54.57
N THR A 5 7.70 48.59 -53.48
CA THR A 5 8.39 49.56 -52.59
C THR A 5 7.88 51.00 -52.46
N VAL A 6 7.71 51.44 -51.21
CA VAL A 6 7.82 52.85 -50.80
C VAL A 6 8.71 52.95 -49.55
N SER A 7 9.65 53.90 -49.62
CA SER A 7 10.54 54.40 -48.58
C SER A 7 10.16 55.85 -48.30
N THR A 8 10.35 56.31 -47.05
CA THR A 8 10.71 57.67 -46.54
C THR A 8 10.08 57.88 -45.15
N SER A 9 10.54 58.68 -44.20
CA SER A 9 11.80 59.35 -43.78
C SER A 9 11.37 60.42 -42.77
N ALA A 10 12.15 60.69 -41.71
CA ALA A 10 12.34 61.97 -40.98
C ALA A 10 12.79 61.64 -39.53
N THR A 11 14.06 61.73 -39.11
CA THR A 11 15.02 62.85 -38.97
C THR A 11 14.70 63.84 -37.84
N VAL A 12 15.68 64.05 -36.94
CA VAL A 12 16.19 65.31 -36.34
C VAL A 12 16.57 65.10 -34.85
N LEU A 13 17.87 64.90 -34.52
CA LEU A 13 18.94 65.84 -34.03
C LEU A 13 18.85 66.22 -32.52
N ILE A 14 19.76 65.73 -31.66
CA ILE A 14 21.05 66.30 -31.14
C ILE A 14 20.92 67.36 -30.01
N SER A 15 21.56 67.08 -28.86
CA SER A 15 22.47 67.97 -28.06
C SER A 15 22.79 67.27 -26.70
N SER A 16 24.01 66.80 -26.41
CA SER A 16 25.30 67.45 -26.06
C SER A 16 25.38 68.03 -24.63
N SER A 17 26.22 67.45 -23.76
CA SER A 17 27.30 68.16 -23.02
C SER A 17 28.06 67.26 -22.03
N PHE A 18 29.36 67.56 -21.91
CA PHE A 18 30.44 66.87 -21.19
C PHE A 18 30.47 67.13 -19.67
N SER A 19 31.05 66.20 -18.88
CA SER A 19 32.21 66.43 -17.97
C SER A 19 32.39 65.31 -16.90
N SER A 20 33.64 64.96 -16.61
CA SER A 20 34.13 64.11 -15.49
C SER A 20 34.92 65.01 -14.50
N PRO A 21 35.51 64.59 -13.35
CA PRO A 21 35.62 63.26 -12.70
C PRO A 21 35.55 63.24 -11.13
N LEU A 22 35.83 62.05 -10.54
CA LEU A 22 36.39 61.71 -9.20
C LEU A 22 35.47 61.37 -7.98
N SER A 23 35.80 60.20 -7.39
CA SER A 23 35.85 59.85 -5.94
C SER A 23 34.79 58.89 -5.33
N ARG A 24 35.29 57.68 -5.01
CA ARG A 24 35.07 56.81 -3.81
C ARG A 24 33.64 56.41 -3.38
N ASN A 25 33.29 55.13 -3.67
CA ASN A 25 32.70 54.02 -2.85
C ASN A 25 31.68 54.30 -1.70
N PRO A 26 30.80 53.33 -1.29
CA PRO A 26 30.49 52.00 -1.85
C PRO A 26 28.99 51.56 -1.75
N GLN A 27 28.74 50.31 -2.17
CA GLN A 27 27.60 49.42 -1.84
C GLN A 27 26.23 49.71 -2.47
N TRP A 28 25.87 48.92 -3.48
CA TRP A 28 24.59 48.17 -3.53
C TRP A 28 24.74 47.00 -4.53
N ILE A 29 24.81 45.78 -4.01
CA ILE A 29 24.74 44.55 -4.80
C ILE A 29 23.27 44.39 -5.25
N ALA A 30 23.00 44.53 -6.54
CA ALA A 30 21.73 44.16 -7.13
C ALA A 30 21.69 42.65 -7.37
N ASN A 31 21.00 41.93 -6.50
CA ASN A 31 20.68 40.51 -6.64
C ASN A 31 19.72 40.31 -7.83
N PHE A 32 20.23 39.82 -8.96
CA PHE A 32 19.40 39.20 -9.98
C PHE A 32 18.95 37.81 -9.51
N ARG A 33 17.73 37.72 -8.98
CA ARG A 33 17.04 36.45 -8.74
C ARG A 33 16.71 35.81 -10.08
N ARG A 34 17.36 34.68 -10.41
CA ARG A 34 16.84 33.70 -11.37
C ARG A 34 15.59 33.00 -10.79
N PRO A 35 14.61 32.59 -11.61
CA PRO A 35 13.46 31.84 -11.11
C PRO A 35 13.95 30.48 -10.62
N ARG A 36 13.72 30.19 -9.33
CA ARG A 36 13.86 28.84 -8.80
C ARG A 36 12.70 28.01 -9.36
N THR A 37 13.00 27.08 -10.24
CA THR A 37 12.14 25.91 -10.47
C THR A 37 11.95 25.24 -9.11
N GLY A 38 10.71 25.25 -8.63
CA GLY A 38 10.37 24.64 -7.36
C GLY A 38 10.45 23.13 -7.48
N VAL A 39 11.61 22.55 -7.20
CA VAL A 39 11.71 21.14 -6.84
C VAL A 39 10.80 20.98 -5.62
N ARG A 40 9.68 20.27 -5.79
CA ARG A 40 8.77 19.90 -4.71
C ARG A 40 9.59 19.05 -3.74
N ARG A 41 10.10 19.66 -2.67
CA ARG A 41 10.69 18.92 -1.56
C ARG A 41 9.54 18.16 -0.90
N TYR A 42 9.47 16.86 -1.14
CA TYR A 42 8.67 15.96 -0.33
C TYR A 42 9.22 16.05 1.10
N ASN A 43 8.46 16.68 2.00
CA ASN A 43 8.78 16.61 3.43
C ASN A 43 8.74 15.12 3.81
N ARG A 44 9.80 14.60 4.44
CA ARG A 44 9.85 13.24 5.05
C ARG A 44 8.63 13.09 5.97
N ALA A 45 7.54 12.50 5.49
CA ALA A 45 6.28 12.48 6.23
C ALA A 45 5.82 11.09 6.65
N ALA A 46 6.48 10.01 6.22
CA ALA A 46 6.28 8.68 6.77
C ALA A 46 7.61 7.92 6.78
N TRP A 47 8.02 7.46 7.96
CA TRP A 47 9.13 6.50 8.05
C TRP A 47 8.62 5.14 7.62
N PRO A 48 9.41 4.36 6.86
CA PRO A 48 9.04 2.99 6.56
C PRO A 48 8.78 2.20 7.85
N SER A 49 7.70 1.45 7.89
CA SER A 49 7.34 0.57 9.01
C SER A 49 7.30 -0.88 8.53
N TYR A 50 7.58 -1.81 9.42
CA TYR A 50 7.63 -3.23 9.09
C TYR A 50 7.35 -4.07 10.35
N GLY A 51 6.94 -5.32 10.14
CA GLY A 51 6.66 -6.23 11.23
C GLY A 51 6.21 -7.60 10.74
N ILE A 52 6.03 -8.51 11.68
CA ILE A 52 5.62 -9.90 11.38
C ILE A 52 4.09 -10.04 11.33
N THR A 53 3.36 -9.36 12.19
CA THR A 53 1.89 -9.47 12.29
C THR A 53 1.28 -8.10 12.57
N THR A 54 0.03 -7.92 12.15
CA THR A 54 -0.71 -6.70 12.49
C THR A 54 -1.37 -6.79 13.86
N PRO A 55 -1.61 -5.67 14.56
CA PRO A 55 -2.20 -5.71 15.90
C PRO A 55 -3.55 -6.45 15.93
N VAL A 56 -3.67 -7.39 16.87
CA VAL A 56 -4.89 -8.15 17.16
C VAL A 56 -5.50 -7.60 18.45
N PRO A 57 -6.84 -7.51 18.59
CA PRO A 57 -7.47 -7.07 19.83
C PRO A 57 -7.04 -7.94 21.03
N ASP A 58 -6.87 -7.31 22.21
CA ASP A 58 -6.49 -7.99 23.47
C ASP A 58 -7.52 -9.03 23.94
N ARG A 59 -8.76 -9.01 23.41
CA ARG A 59 -9.80 -9.97 23.73
C ARG A 59 -9.68 -11.20 22.82
N PRO A 60 -9.77 -12.43 23.37
CA PRO A 60 -9.91 -13.62 22.55
C PRO A 60 -11.14 -13.45 21.64
N PRO A 61 -11.14 -14.04 20.43
CA PRO A 61 -12.26 -13.94 19.50
C PRO A 61 -13.57 -14.20 20.25
N GLN A 62 -14.59 -13.36 20.04
CA GLN A 62 -15.91 -13.51 20.69
C GLN A 62 -16.53 -14.90 20.42
N PHE A 63 -16.01 -15.61 19.42
CA PHE A 63 -16.27 -17.01 19.13
C PHE A 63 -15.10 -17.87 19.66
N PRO A 64 -15.13 -18.29 20.93
CA PRO A 64 -14.12 -19.20 21.46
C PRO A 64 -14.15 -20.52 20.69
N SER A 65 -12.97 -20.95 20.23
CA SER A 65 -12.69 -22.25 19.64
C SER A 65 -12.83 -23.37 20.68
N SER A 66 -14.02 -23.58 21.22
CA SER A 66 -14.30 -24.77 22.03
C SER A 66 -14.55 -25.95 21.08
N GLY A 67 -13.48 -26.45 20.45
CA GLY A 67 -13.49 -27.73 19.73
C GLY A 67 -13.04 -27.74 18.25
N SER A 68 -12.73 -26.59 17.65
CA SER A 68 -12.20 -26.55 16.27
C SER A 68 -10.70 -26.85 16.24
N ARG A 69 -10.30 -27.86 15.46
CA ARG A 69 -8.89 -28.21 15.23
C ARG A 69 -8.22 -27.03 14.52
N LYS A 70 -7.20 -26.43 15.13
CA LYS A 70 -6.38 -25.39 14.49
C LYS A 70 -5.88 -25.91 13.14
N SER A 71 -5.93 -25.06 12.11
CA SER A 71 -5.41 -25.39 10.77
C SER A 71 -3.99 -25.97 10.88
N PRO A 72 -3.68 -27.09 10.21
CA PRO A 72 -2.36 -27.69 10.21
C PRO A 72 -1.31 -26.82 9.52
N PHE A 73 -1.73 -25.81 8.75
CA PHE A 73 -0.86 -24.84 8.09
C PHE A 73 -1.09 -23.42 8.60
N CYS A 74 -0.02 -22.63 8.59
CA CYS A 74 -0.02 -21.20 8.85
C CYS A 74 0.99 -20.48 7.96
N PHE A 75 0.84 -19.18 7.81
CA PHE A 75 1.86 -18.33 7.27
C PHE A 75 2.88 -17.97 8.33
N GLN A 76 4.16 -18.10 7.97
CA GLN A 76 5.21 -17.27 8.55
C GLN A 76 5.21 -15.96 7.79
N THR A 77 4.97 -14.84 8.45
CA THR A 77 4.59 -13.59 7.79
C THR A 77 5.61 -12.46 7.96
N GLY A 78 5.51 -11.47 7.08
CA GLY A 78 6.22 -10.20 7.18
C GLY A 78 5.54 -9.14 6.32
N TYR A 79 5.62 -7.88 6.74
CA TYR A 79 5.16 -6.74 5.95
C TYR A 79 6.16 -5.59 6.00
N ALA A 80 6.11 -4.74 5.00
CA ALA A 80 6.84 -3.48 4.94
C ALA A 80 5.97 -2.41 4.24
N LEU A 81 5.89 -1.23 4.84
CA LEU A 81 4.97 -0.16 4.47
C LEU A 81 5.70 1.17 4.39
N CYS A 82 5.44 1.96 3.35
CA CYS A 82 5.91 3.33 3.23
C CYS A 82 4.84 4.19 2.57
N ALA A 83 4.26 5.11 3.33
CA ALA A 83 3.22 5.99 2.81
C ALA A 83 3.84 7.15 2.03
N LYS A 84 3.26 7.50 0.89
CA LYS A 84 3.53 8.75 0.17
C LYS A 84 3.25 9.97 1.04
N ARG A 85 2.20 9.89 1.88
CA ARG A 85 1.78 10.95 2.78
C ARG A 85 1.01 10.40 3.99
N PRO A 86 0.92 11.15 5.09
CA PRO A 86 0.06 10.78 6.21
C PRO A 86 -1.41 10.68 5.78
N SER A 87 -2.11 9.69 6.33
CA SER A 87 -3.54 9.51 6.11
C SER A 87 -4.35 10.68 6.67
N ARG A 88 -5.52 10.92 6.09
CA ARG A 88 -6.46 11.87 6.68
C ARG A 88 -6.91 11.33 8.04
N PRO A 89 -6.89 12.12 9.13
CA PRO A 89 -7.39 11.68 10.43
C PRO A 89 -8.81 11.13 10.31
N PHE A 90 -9.06 9.99 10.95
CA PHE A 90 -10.38 9.40 10.91
C PHE A 90 -11.41 10.32 11.56
N PRO A 91 -12.65 10.34 11.08
CA PRO A 91 -13.69 11.17 11.67
C PRO A 91 -14.37 10.44 12.85
N PRO A 92 -15.09 11.12 13.75
CA PRO A 92 -16.00 10.46 14.68
C PRO A 92 -17.06 9.60 13.92
N PRO A 93 -17.49 8.45 14.47
CA PRO A 93 -17.17 7.87 15.79
C PRO A 93 -15.90 7.00 15.82
N PHE A 94 -15.13 6.98 14.73
CA PHE A 94 -14.01 6.06 14.53
C PHE A 94 -12.76 6.41 15.35
N LEU A 95 -12.61 7.68 15.74
CA LEU A 95 -11.60 8.09 16.71
C LEU A 95 -12.09 7.89 18.15
N SER A 96 -11.22 7.31 18.99
CA SER A 96 -11.36 7.48 20.44
C SER A 96 -11.17 8.96 20.81
N PRO A 97 -12.00 9.56 21.69
CA PRO A 97 -11.76 10.92 22.18
C PRO A 97 -10.37 11.00 22.86
N PRO A 98 -9.73 12.18 22.90
CA PRO A 98 -8.49 12.34 23.66
C PRO A 98 -8.73 11.89 25.10
N SER A 99 -7.77 11.16 25.67
CA SER A 99 -7.78 10.77 27.08
C SER A 99 -8.12 12.00 27.93
N SER A 100 -9.03 11.84 28.87
CA SER A 100 -9.53 12.89 29.77
C SER A 100 -8.49 13.40 30.78
N SER A 101 -7.20 13.24 30.51
CA SER A 101 -6.13 13.65 31.41
C SER A 101 -5.43 14.89 30.87
N PHE A 102 -5.78 16.05 31.44
CA PHE A 102 -5.16 17.35 31.19
C PHE A 102 -3.67 17.43 31.61
N SER A 103 -3.05 16.31 31.98
CA SER A 103 -1.66 16.23 32.44
C SER A 103 -0.78 15.31 31.60
N ASP A 104 -1.22 14.84 30.42
CA ASP A 104 -0.31 14.14 29.51
C ASP A 104 0.53 15.18 28.74
N PRO A 105 1.84 15.34 29.05
CA PRO A 105 2.66 16.39 28.48
C PRO A 105 2.80 16.23 26.96
N LEU A 106 3.16 17.33 26.30
CA LEU A 106 3.40 17.53 24.87
C LEU A 106 4.48 16.63 24.21
N THR A 107 4.58 15.35 24.56
CA THR A 107 5.66 14.44 24.15
C THR A 107 5.20 13.08 23.61
N THR A 108 3.91 12.83 23.39
CA THR A 108 3.43 11.58 22.77
C THR A 108 3.19 11.67 21.25
N HIS A 109 3.64 12.74 20.60
CA HIS A 109 3.53 12.92 19.14
C HIS A 109 4.23 11.83 18.30
N TYR A 110 5.05 10.97 18.91
CA TYR A 110 5.76 9.88 18.22
C TYR A 110 5.10 8.50 18.36
N HIS A 111 4.04 8.34 19.18
CA HIS A 111 3.35 7.06 19.41
C HIS A 111 1.89 7.05 18.93
N SER A 112 1.53 7.93 18.00
CA SER A 112 0.14 8.16 17.60
C SER A 112 -0.31 7.48 16.30
N GLN A 113 0.38 6.44 15.81
CA GLN A 113 -0.09 5.70 14.63
C GLN A 113 -1.25 4.75 14.93
N ASP A 114 -1.43 4.35 16.21
CA ASP A 114 -2.55 3.51 16.66
C ASP A 114 -3.22 4.09 17.92
N LYS A 115 -3.80 5.29 17.82
CA LYS A 115 -4.93 5.64 18.72
C LYS A 115 -6.17 4.86 18.27
N ARG A 116 -6.06 3.54 18.49
CA ARG A 116 -7.00 2.43 18.39
C ARG A 116 -8.36 2.82 17.83
N LEU A 117 -8.43 2.85 16.49
CA LEU A 117 -9.68 2.88 15.73
C LEU A 117 -10.58 1.76 16.25
N SER A 118 -11.82 2.09 16.64
CA SER A 118 -12.77 1.10 17.12
C SER A 118 -14.12 1.23 16.44
N VAL A 119 -14.76 0.09 16.19
CA VAL A 119 -16.14 0.02 15.67
C VAL A 119 -16.93 -0.88 16.59
N LYS A 120 -18.11 -0.42 17.03
CA LYS A 120 -18.96 -1.13 18.00
C LYS A 120 -18.23 -1.53 19.30
N GLY A 121 -17.19 -0.79 19.70
CA GLY A 121 -16.38 -1.06 20.89
C GLY A 121 -15.28 -2.11 20.71
N GLU A 122 -15.06 -2.60 19.48
CA GLU A 122 -13.96 -3.50 19.13
C GLU A 122 -12.85 -2.78 18.37
N LEU A 123 -11.60 -3.14 18.62
CA LEU A 123 -10.46 -2.62 17.89
C LEU A 123 -10.51 -3.08 16.43
N VAL A 124 -10.38 -2.14 15.50
CA VAL A 124 -10.28 -2.41 14.06
C VAL A 124 -8.92 -3.05 13.76
N ARG A 125 -8.94 -4.16 13.01
CA ARG A 125 -7.79 -5.04 12.75
C ARG A 125 -6.99 -4.64 11.53
N GLY A 126 -5.66 -4.77 11.58
CA GLY A 126 -4.69 -4.47 10.51
C GLY A 126 -3.88 -3.18 10.80
N LEU A 127 -3.32 -2.52 9.78
CA LEU A 127 -2.64 -1.22 9.87
C LEU A 127 -3.00 -0.31 8.68
N ASN A 128 -2.82 1.01 8.84
CA ASN A 128 -2.89 1.98 7.74
C ASN A 128 -1.50 2.31 7.20
N ASN A 129 -1.41 2.53 5.89
CA ASN A 129 -0.21 3.04 5.22
C ASN A 129 -0.60 4.15 4.25
N GLY A 130 -0.78 5.37 4.76
CA GLY A 130 -1.38 6.44 3.96
C GLY A 130 -2.86 6.13 3.71
N ASP A 131 -3.28 6.10 2.44
CA ASP A 131 -4.63 5.72 2.06
C ASP A 131 -4.81 4.18 1.95
N ASP A 132 -3.72 3.41 1.93
CA ASP A 132 -3.74 1.94 2.02
C ASP A 132 -4.09 1.41 3.41
N ALA A 133 -4.54 0.15 3.44
CA ALA A 133 -4.59 -0.69 4.63
C ALA A 133 -4.01 -2.08 4.36
N VAL A 134 -3.34 -2.64 5.37
CA VAL A 134 -2.84 -4.02 5.33
C VAL A 134 -3.30 -4.82 6.54
N LEU A 135 -3.41 -6.13 6.38
CA LEU A 135 -3.69 -7.04 7.47
C LEU A 135 -2.89 -8.32 7.28
N VAL A 136 -2.20 -8.69 8.34
CA VAL A 136 -1.30 -9.84 8.34
C VAL A 136 -1.61 -10.68 9.57
N ALA A 137 -2.02 -11.92 9.32
CA ALA A 137 -2.35 -12.94 10.32
C ALA A 137 -1.91 -14.33 9.84
N ASP A 138 -1.91 -15.31 10.75
CA ASP A 138 -1.48 -16.69 10.51
C ASP A 138 -2.15 -17.38 9.30
N ASN A 139 -3.37 -17.01 8.95
CA ASN A 139 -4.12 -17.64 7.85
C ASN A 139 -4.76 -16.63 6.91
N PHE A 140 -4.48 -15.33 7.09
CA PHE A 140 -5.11 -14.28 6.31
C PHE A 140 -4.10 -13.17 6.03
N LEU A 141 -3.94 -12.86 4.75
CA LEU A 141 -3.14 -11.75 4.24
C LEU A 141 -4.07 -10.85 3.43
N GLY A 142 -3.92 -9.54 3.55
CA GLY A 142 -4.66 -8.62 2.70
C GLY A 142 -4.01 -7.25 2.57
N VAL A 143 -4.22 -6.67 1.39
CA VAL A 143 -3.83 -5.31 1.03
C VAL A 143 -5.03 -4.68 0.34
N ASP A 144 -5.45 -3.54 0.88
CA ASP A 144 -6.55 -2.72 0.36
C ASP A 144 -5.98 -1.34 0.04
N ASP A 145 -5.98 -0.95 -1.23
CA ASP A 145 -5.47 0.34 -1.69
C ASP A 145 -6.59 1.37 -1.81
N GLY A 146 -6.52 2.39 -0.95
CA GLY A 146 -7.54 3.42 -0.87
C GLY A 146 -7.30 4.51 -1.90
N VAL A 147 -8.32 4.81 -2.72
CA VAL A 147 -8.20 5.76 -3.83
C VAL A 147 -7.99 7.19 -3.31
N GLY A 148 -6.74 7.67 -3.37
CA GLY A 148 -6.30 8.90 -2.72
C GLY A 148 -6.99 10.19 -3.18
N ALA A 149 -7.67 10.17 -4.35
CA ALA A 149 -8.47 11.28 -4.87
C ALA A 149 -9.59 11.73 -3.91
N TRP A 150 -10.10 10.82 -3.07
CA TRP A 150 -11.11 11.14 -2.06
C TRP A 150 -10.63 12.17 -1.03
N ALA A 151 -9.33 12.29 -0.78
CA ALA A 151 -8.79 13.31 0.12
C ALA A 151 -9.10 14.75 -0.32
N THR A 152 -9.46 14.96 -1.59
CA THR A 152 -9.89 16.27 -2.11
C THR A 152 -11.35 16.61 -1.77
N LYS A 153 -12.14 15.63 -1.31
CA LYS A 153 -13.56 15.80 -0.98
C LYS A 153 -13.74 16.03 0.52
N PRO A 154 -14.62 16.96 0.95
CA PRO A 154 -14.80 17.29 2.38
C PRO A 154 -15.11 16.08 3.27
N ARG A 155 -15.84 15.08 2.78
CA ARG A 155 -16.18 13.84 3.50
C ARG A 155 -15.45 12.61 2.97
N GLY A 156 -14.44 12.78 2.13
CA GLY A 156 -13.67 11.66 1.57
C GLY A 156 -12.57 11.18 2.53
N HIS A 157 -12.57 9.89 2.81
CA HIS A 157 -11.66 9.16 3.70
C HIS A 157 -11.34 7.78 3.10
N ALA A 158 -10.44 7.75 2.10
CA ALA A 158 -9.99 6.51 1.47
C ALA A 158 -9.34 5.56 2.48
N ALA A 159 -8.40 6.06 3.29
CA ALA A 159 -7.80 5.34 4.41
C ALA A 159 -8.78 4.71 5.41
N LEU A 160 -10.00 5.27 5.57
CA LEU A 160 -11.03 4.69 6.43
C LEU A 160 -11.72 3.52 5.72
N TRP A 161 -12.01 3.68 4.43
CA TRP A 161 -12.68 2.67 3.62
C TRP A 161 -11.83 1.41 3.43
N SER A 162 -10.57 1.56 3.01
CA SER A 162 -9.61 0.44 2.90
C SER A 162 -9.46 -0.29 4.25
N ARG A 163 -9.37 0.48 5.33
CA ARG A 163 -9.20 -0.04 6.69
C ARG A 163 -10.40 -0.83 7.21
N LEU A 164 -11.61 -0.31 7.01
CA LEU A 164 -12.84 -0.94 7.48
C LEU A 164 -13.19 -2.18 6.66
N LEU A 165 -13.01 -2.14 5.34
CA LEU A 165 -13.27 -3.28 4.48
C LEU A 165 -12.43 -4.48 4.91
N LEU A 166 -11.11 -4.28 5.04
CA LEU A 166 -10.19 -5.33 5.46
C LEU A 166 -10.48 -5.85 6.87
N HIS A 167 -10.91 -4.97 7.78
CA HIS A 167 -11.30 -5.37 9.13
C HIS A 167 -12.55 -6.26 9.14
N PHE A 168 -13.63 -5.85 8.47
CA PHE A 168 -14.85 -6.65 8.41
C PHE A 168 -14.62 -7.95 7.62
N TRP A 169 -13.72 -7.94 6.64
CA TRP A 169 -13.34 -9.15 5.93
C TRP A 169 -12.65 -10.14 6.85
N ALA A 170 -11.67 -9.69 7.65
CA ALA A 170 -11.04 -10.55 8.64
C ALA A 170 -12.04 -11.11 9.67
N LEU A 171 -13.06 -10.33 10.05
CA LEU A 171 -14.15 -10.83 10.91
C LEU A 171 -14.95 -11.94 10.24
N GLU A 172 -15.26 -11.81 8.94
CA GLU A 172 -15.95 -12.84 8.18
C GLU A 172 -15.11 -14.11 7.98
N VAL A 173 -13.81 -13.97 7.76
CA VAL A 173 -12.89 -15.12 7.68
C VAL A 173 -12.86 -15.89 9.00
N GLU A 174 -12.73 -15.19 10.12
CA GLU A 174 -12.75 -15.84 11.45
C GLU A 174 -14.09 -16.50 11.78
N ARG A 175 -15.21 -15.93 11.32
CA ARG A 175 -16.54 -16.56 11.45
C ARG A 175 -16.62 -17.82 10.57
N GLY A 176 -16.12 -17.76 9.34
CA GLY A 176 -16.26 -18.79 8.31
C GLY A 176 -15.35 -20.02 8.49
N VAL A 177 -14.12 -19.84 8.97
CA VAL A 177 -13.12 -20.92 9.15
C VAL A 177 -13.54 -21.97 10.21
N ASN A 178 -14.61 -21.70 10.97
CA ASN A 178 -15.14 -22.64 11.97
C ASN A 178 -16.04 -23.74 11.37
N ASN A 179 -16.36 -23.69 10.09
CA ASN A 179 -17.24 -24.65 9.44
C ASN A 179 -16.42 -25.61 8.54
N ASN A 180 -16.65 -26.93 8.62
CA ASN A 180 -16.09 -27.94 7.71
C ASN A 180 -16.61 -27.83 6.25
N ALA A 181 -17.20 -26.69 5.88
CA ALA A 181 -17.72 -26.43 4.54
C ALA A 181 -16.65 -25.69 3.71
N PRO A 182 -16.68 -25.81 2.37
CA PRO A 182 -15.88 -24.97 1.50
C PRO A 182 -16.11 -23.49 1.83
N LEU A 183 -15.03 -22.72 1.86
CA LEU A 183 -15.13 -21.27 2.06
C LEU A 183 -15.78 -20.62 0.83
N ASP A 184 -16.53 -19.55 1.07
CA ASP A 184 -17.04 -18.66 0.02
C ASP A 184 -16.49 -17.23 0.24
N PRO A 185 -15.23 -16.98 -0.19
CA PRO A 185 -14.60 -15.67 0.02
C PRO A 185 -15.33 -14.50 -0.61
N VAL A 186 -16.08 -14.73 -1.71
CA VAL A 186 -16.83 -13.68 -2.39
C VAL A 186 -18.02 -13.25 -1.54
N GLU A 187 -18.75 -14.19 -0.94
CA GLU A 187 -19.81 -13.86 0.02
C GLU A 187 -19.27 -13.27 1.33
N TYR A 188 -18.03 -13.57 1.71
CA TYR A 188 -17.38 -12.97 2.87
C TYR A 188 -17.06 -11.50 2.58
N LEU A 189 -16.48 -11.23 1.41
CA LEU A 189 -16.24 -9.87 0.92
C LEU A 189 -17.55 -9.07 0.79
N GLN A 190 -18.61 -9.69 0.25
CA GLN A 190 -19.91 -9.02 0.11
C GLN A 190 -20.45 -8.55 1.47
N ARG A 191 -20.43 -9.42 2.48
CA ARG A 191 -20.90 -9.06 3.83
C ARG A 191 -19.98 -8.01 4.48
N ALA A 192 -18.67 -8.12 4.30
CA ALA A 192 -17.72 -7.12 4.76
C ALA A 192 -17.94 -5.74 4.09
N TYR A 193 -18.25 -5.73 2.80
CA TYR A 193 -18.60 -4.53 2.05
C TYR A 193 -19.88 -3.88 2.58
N GLU A 194 -20.94 -4.67 2.80
CA GLU A 194 -22.19 -4.19 3.40
C GLU A 194 -21.99 -3.64 4.82
N GLU A 195 -21.19 -4.30 5.65
CA GLU A 195 -20.82 -3.79 6.98
C GLU A 195 -20.03 -2.48 6.89
N THR A 196 -19.12 -2.36 5.92
CA THR A 196 -18.35 -1.13 5.66
C THR A 196 -19.26 0.02 5.28
N VAL A 197 -20.16 -0.18 4.30
CA VAL A 197 -21.16 0.81 3.87
C VAL A 197 -22.03 1.24 5.05
N ASN A 198 -22.50 0.30 5.86
CA ASN A 198 -23.32 0.60 7.03
C ASN A 198 -22.56 1.44 8.06
N ALA A 199 -21.29 1.08 8.35
CA ALA A 199 -20.45 1.83 9.28
C ALA A 199 -20.15 3.25 8.80
N THR A 200 -19.98 3.45 7.49
CA THR A 200 -19.64 4.74 6.90
C THR A 200 -20.85 5.59 6.52
N THR A 201 -22.08 5.07 6.61
CA THR A 201 -23.31 5.82 6.29
C THR A 201 -23.99 6.40 7.54
N ALA A 202 -24.00 5.68 8.66
CA ALA A 202 -24.65 6.10 9.91
C ALA A 202 -23.68 6.08 11.09
N PRO A 203 -23.63 7.11 11.96
CA PRO A 203 -24.48 8.31 12.03
C PRO A 203 -23.99 9.48 11.15
N SER A 204 -22.83 9.35 10.51
CA SER A 204 -22.25 10.35 9.64
C SER A 204 -21.75 9.68 8.37
N GLU A 205 -22.02 10.33 7.25
CA GLU A 205 -21.69 9.82 5.93
C GLU A 205 -20.24 10.16 5.56
N TRP A 206 -19.44 9.14 5.30
CA TRP A 206 -18.03 9.22 4.93
C TRP A 206 -17.79 8.45 3.64
N TYR A 207 -17.21 9.13 2.66
CA TYR A 207 -17.03 8.58 1.33
C TYR A 207 -15.63 8.03 1.12
N GLY A 208 -15.50 7.07 0.22
CA GLY A 208 -14.24 6.45 -0.10
C GLY A 208 -14.47 5.24 -0.99
N THR A 209 -13.39 4.83 -1.64
CA THR A 209 -13.33 3.61 -2.43
C THR A 209 -11.96 2.98 -2.22
N THR A 210 -11.89 1.67 -2.41
CA THR A 210 -10.67 0.90 -2.25
C THR A 210 -10.62 -0.24 -3.26
N THR A 211 -9.44 -0.56 -3.77
CA THR A 211 -9.17 -1.87 -4.36
C THR A 211 -8.85 -2.85 -3.24
N SER A 212 -8.79 -4.14 -3.54
CA SER A 212 -8.47 -5.15 -2.52
C SER A 212 -7.94 -6.44 -3.13
N VAL A 213 -6.89 -6.96 -2.53
CA VAL A 213 -6.43 -8.33 -2.75
C VAL A 213 -6.23 -9.03 -1.42
N THR A 214 -6.80 -10.22 -1.29
CA THR A 214 -6.69 -11.03 -0.06
C THR A 214 -6.36 -12.48 -0.34
N ALA A 215 -5.74 -13.12 0.65
CA ALA A 215 -5.35 -14.52 0.63
C ALA A 215 -5.78 -15.20 1.93
N ILE A 216 -6.59 -16.25 1.84
CA ILE A 216 -6.99 -17.09 2.97
C ILE A 216 -6.30 -18.44 2.83
N LEU A 217 -5.45 -18.78 3.80
CA LEU A 217 -4.82 -20.09 3.90
C LEU A 217 -5.78 -21.08 4.55
N HIS A 218 -6.16 -22.07 3.78
CA HIS A 218 -6.98 -23.20 4.18
C HIS A 218 -6.20 -24.50 3.95
N TRP A 219 -6.87 -25.63 4.16
CA TRP A 219 -6.30 -26.95 3.92
C TRP A 219 -7.34 -27.90 3.35
N THR A 220 -6.89 -28.93 2.65
CA THR A 220 -7.72 -30.03 2.16
C THR A 220 -7.08 -31.35 2.58
N CYS A 221 -7.84 -32.43 2.53
CA CYS A 221 -7.28 -33.79 2.56
C CYS A 221 -7.30 -34.38 1.16
N ASP A 222 -6.22 -35.06 0.78
CA ASP A 222 -6.25 -35.97 -0.37
C ASP A 222 -7.01 -37.27 -0.03
N ASP A 223 -7.23 -38.12 -1.04
CA ASP A 223 -7.92 -39.41 -0.88
C ASP A 223 -7.24 -40.37 0.12
N ALA A 224 -5.94 -40.14 0.39
CA ALA A 224 -5.17 -40.90 1.36
C ALA A 224 -5.21 -40.28 2.78
N GLY A 225 -5.94 -39.18 2.96
CA GLY A 225 -6.09 -38.48 4.24
C GLY A 225 -4.92 -37.55 4.58
N ASN A 226 -4.01 -37.28 3.65
CA ASN A 226 -2.92 -36.33 3.90
C ASN A 226 -3.40 -34.90 3.74
N GLU A 227 -3.07 -34.07 4.73
CA GLU A 227 -3.40 -32.65 4.73
C GLU A 227 -2.49 -31.88 3.75
N LYS A 228 -3.12 -31.11 2.87
CA LYS A 228 -2.47 -30.25 1.86
C LYS A 228 -2.92 -28.80 2.02
N PRO A 229 -2.02 -27.80 1.90
CA PRO A 229 -2.42 -26.41 2.00
C PRO A 229 -3.12 -25.95 0.71
N LEU A 230 -4.19 -25.17 0.88
CA LEU A 230 -4.97 -24.59 -0.20
C LEU A 230 -5.14 -23.10 0.05
N LEU A 231 -4.79 -22.29 -0.94
CA LEU A 231 -4.94 -20.83 -0.87
C LEU A 231 -6.21 -20.40 -1.62
N TYR A 232 -7.06 -19.64 -0.95
CA TYR A 232 -8.13 -18.89 -1.60
C TYR A 232 -7.66 -17.46 -1.80
N VAL A 233 -7.59 -17.02 -3.05
CA VAL A 233 -7.21 -15.66 -3.43
C VAL A 233 -8.45 -14.94 -3.92
N THR A 234 -8.72 -13.74 -3.41
CA THR A 234 -9.80 -12.87 -3.89
C THR A 234 -9.22 -11.53 -4.29
N ASN A 235 -9.53 -11.07 -5.51
CA ASN A 235 -9.01 -9.83 -6.05
C ASN A 235 -10.14 -8.94 -6.61
N ILE A 236 -10.07 -7.65 -6.33
CA ILE A 236 -10.80 -6.61 -7.04
C ILE A 236 -9.92 -5.37 -7.23
N GLY A 237 -9.75 -4.94 -8.49
CA GLY A 237 -8.88 -3.83 -8.86
C GLY A 237 -7.46 -4.24 -9.26
N ASP A 238 -6.49 -3.39 -8.96
CA ASP A 238 -5.11 -3.42 -9.46
C ASP A 238 -4.05 -3.76 -8.41
N CYS A 239 -4.44 -3.92 -7.14
CA CYS A 239 -3.64 -4.69 -6.20
C CYS A 239 -3.35 -6.10 -6.77
N LYS A 240 -2.22 -6.69 -6.36
CA LYS A 240 -1.80 -7.97 -6.95
C LYS A 240 -1.32 -8.96 -5.91
N LEU A 241 -1.64 -10.22 -6.18
CA LEU A 241 -1.11 -11.35 -5.43
C LEU A 241 -0.32 -12.28 -6.34
N LEU A 242 0.89 -12.62 -5.89
CA LEU A 242 1.80 -13.56 -6.54
C LEU A 242 2.03 -14.74 -5.60
N VAL A 243 2.00 -15.95 -6.14
CA VAL A 243 2.47 -17.16 -5.46
C VAL A 243 3.76 -17.58 -6.13
N ILE A 244 4.85 -17.63 -5.37
CA ILE A 244 6.18 -17.97 -5.83
C ILE A 244 6.59 -19.27 -5.15
N ARG A 245 7.18 -20.18 -5.93
CA ARG A 245 7.83 -21.38 -5.40
C ARG A 245 9.34 -21.21 -5.43
N PRO A 246 10.00 -20.92 -4.30
CA PRO A 246 11.43 -20.65 -4.30
C PRO A 246 12.29 -21.83 -4.76
N SER A 247 11.85 -23.07 -4.52
CA SER A 247 12.56 -24.29 -4.94
C SER A 247 12.62 -24.47 -6.46
N GLU A 248 11.64 -23.92 -7.19
CA GLU A 248 11.55 -23.98 -8.65
C GLU A 248 11.86 -22.63 -9.32
N GLU A 249 12.19 -21.61 -8.54
CA GLU A 249 12.50 -20.25 -8.99
C GLU A 249 11.46 -19.64 -9.95
N LYS A 250 10.16 -19.92 -9.72
CA LYS A 250 9.08 -19.49 -10.61
C LYS A 250 7.84 -18.96 -9.88
N VAL A 251 7.06 -18.14 -10.60
CA VAL A 251 5.71 -17.71 -10.19
C VAL A 251 4.71 -18.81 -10.57
N LEU A 252 4.03 -19.40 -9.59
CA LEU A 252 2.98 -20.41 -9.76
C LEU A 252 1.65 -19.79 -10.15
N PHE A 253 1.33 -18.66 -9.54
CA PHE A 253 0.05 -17.98 -9.71
C PHE A 253 0.23 -16.47 -9.62
N ARG A 254 -0.57 -15.73 -10.38
CA ARG A 254 -0.70 -14.28 -10.31
C ARG A 254 -2.15 -13.88 -10.50
N THR A 255 -2.62 -12.89 -9.73
CA THR A 255 -3.91 -12.26 -10.04
C THR A 255 -3.80 -11.41 -11.30
N LYS A 256 -4.93 -11.27 -12.00
CA LYS A 256 -5.06 -10.36 -13.13
C LYS A 256 -5.65 -9.04 -12.63
N GLU A 257 -4.96 -7.94 -12.89
CA GLU A 257 -5.43 -6.59 -12.60
C GLU A 257 -6.75 -6.29 -13.34
N GLN A 258 -7.61 -5.52 -12.70
CA GLN A 258 -8.93 -5.18 -13.21
C GLN A 258 -9.09 -3.67 -13.34
N TRP A 259 -9.47 -3.23 -14.53
CA TRP A 259 -9.50 -1.82 -14.92
C TRP A 259 -10.81 -1.49 -15.64
N HIS A 260 -11.31 -0.28 -15.42
CA HIS A 260 -12.29 0.33 -16.33
C HIS A 260 -11.58 1.02 -17.49
N TRP A 261 -10.53 1.78 -17.18
CA TRP A 261 -9.63 2.48 -18.09
C TRP A 261 -8.24 2.58 -17.44
N PHE A 262 -7.24 3.06 -18.19
CA PHE A 262 -5.91 3.32 -17.63
C PHE A 262 -5.97 4.21 -16.38
N ASP A 263 -5.24 3.81 -15.32
CA ASP A 263 -5.19 4.49 -14.01
C ASP A 263 -6.57 4.64 -13.33
N CYS A 264 -7.54 3.79 -13.71
CA CYS A 264 -8.86 3.71 -13.12
C CYS A 264 -9.24 2.25 -12.85
N PRO A 265 -8.75 1.69 -11.73
CA PRO A 265 -9.02 0.31 -11.37
C PRO A 265 -10.49 0.11 -10.99
N MET A 266 -10.93 -1.15 -11.07
CA MET A 266 -12.18 -1.54 -10.42
C MET A 266 -12.04 -1.37 -8.89
N GLN A 267 -13.05 -0.85 -8.23
CA GLN A 267 -12.92 -0.43 -6.83
C GLN A 267 -14.25 -0.56 -6.08
N LEU A 268 -14.20 -0.95 -4.81
CA LEU A 268 -15.39 -1.04 -3.97
C LEU A 268 -15.57 0.25 -3.18
N GLY A 269 -16.80 0.77 -3.15
CA GLY A 269 -17.16 1.84 -2.23
C GLY A 269 -18.19 2.82 -2.76
N THR A 270 -18.11 4.05 -2.26
CA THR A 270 -19.10 5.09 -2.52
C THR A 270 -19.26 5.36 -4.01
N ASN A 271 -20.49 5.23 -4.52
CA ASN A 271 -20.86 5.47 -5.92
C ASN A 271 -20.08 4.60 -6.93
N SER A 272 -19.45 3.52 -6.49
CA SER A 272 -18.87 2.56 -7.42
C SER A 272 -19.97 1.74 -8.09
N VAL A 273 -19.75 1.40 -9.36
CA VAL A 273 -20.58 0.43 -10.10
C VAL A 273 -20.14 -1.01 -9.84
N ASP A 274 -18.98 -1.18 -9.22
CA ASP A 274 -18.39 -2.48 -8.94
C ASP A 274 -18.92 -3.03 -7.63
N THR A 275 -19.23 -4.32 -7.63
CA THR A 275 -19.74 -5.01 -6.43
C THR A 275 -19.03 -6.34 -6.24
N PRO A 276 -18.85 -6.80 -4.99
CA PRO A 276 -18.14 -8.06 -4.72
C PRO A 276 -18.68 -9.25 -5.51
N ARG A 277 -19.99 -9.50 -5.44
CA ARG A 277 -20.63 -10.65 -6.11
C ARG A 277 -20.48 -10.67 -7.63
N LYS A 278 -20.41 -9.50 -8.25
CA LYS A 278 -20.40 -9.37 -9.72
C LYS A 278 -18.99 -9.34 -10.27
N ASP A 279 -18.07 -8.68 -9.57
CA ASP A 279 -16.82 -8.22 -10.16
C ASP A 279 -15.57 -8.80 -9.48
N ALA A 280 -15.67 -9.27 -8.23
CA ALA A 280 -14.53 -9.88 -7.55
C ALA A 280 -14.18 -11.24 -8.18
N VAL A 281 -12.89 -11.48 -8.37
CA VAL A 281 -12.38 -12.75 -8.90
C VAL A 281 -11.80 -13.57 -7.76
N MET A 282 -12.36 -14.77 -7.56
CA MET A 282 -11.85 -15.76 -6.61
C MET A 282 -11.12 -16.87 -7.35
N SER A 283 -9.94 -17.24 -6.87
CA SER A 283 -9.12 -18.33 -7.39
C SER A 283 -8.64 -19.23 -6.25
N GLN A 284 -8.57 -20.53 -6.51
CA GLN A 284 -7.97 -21.51 -5.61
C GLN A 284 -6.60 -21.93 -6.14
N VAL A 285 -5.60 -21.93 -5.27
CA VAL A 285 -4.22 -22.31 -5.60
C VAL A 285 -3.75 -23.37 -4.63
N ALA A 286 -3.44 -24.56 -5.13
CA ALA A 286 -2.81 -25.59 -4.33
C ALA A 286 -1.37 -25.14 -3.98
N LEU A 287 -1.05 -25.17 -2.69
CA LEU A 287 0.28 -24.78 -2.21
C LEU A 287 1.09 -26.01 -1.78
N GLU A 288 2.38 -25.80 -1.68
CA GLU A 288 3.32 -26.64 -0.95
C GLU A 288 3.88 -25.88 0.26
N GLU A 289 4.51 -26.61 1.17
CA GLU A 289 5.29 -25.98 2.24
C GLU A 289 6.44 -25.17 1.60
N ASP A 290 6.78 -24.04 2.21
CA ASP A 290 7.74 -23.04 1.71
C ASP A 290 7.32 -22.23 0.47
N ASP A 291 6.15 -22.47 -0.12
CA ASP A 291 5.59 -21.54 -1.12
C ASP A 291 5.37 -20.16 -0.48
N VAL A 292 5.71 -19.10 -1.22
CA VAL A 292 5.67 -17.71 -0.77
C VAL A 292 4.52 -17.00 -1.45
N VAL A 293 3.64 -16.40 -0.65
CA VAL A 293 2.52 -15.58 -1.08
C VAL A 293 2.87 -14.12 -0.86
N LEU A 294 2.85 -13.32 -1.92
CA LEU A 294 3.06 -11.87 -1.89
C LEU A 294 1.75 -11.18 -2.24
N ALA A 295 1.29 -10.26 -1.40
CA ALA A 295 0.22 -9.31 -1.70
C ALA A 295 0.80 -7.89 -1.69
N VAL A 296 0.56 -7.12 -2.75
CA VAL A 296 1.16 -5.79 -2.94
C VAL A 296 0.15 -4.79 -3.52
N SER A 297 0.31 -3.51 -3.18
CA SER A 297 -0.44 -2.39 -3.77
C SER A 297 0.15 -1.93 -5.12
N ASP A 298 -0.54 -1.01 -5.81
CA ASP A 298 -0.08 -0.44 -7.08
C ASP A 298 1.28 0.27 -6.93
N GLY A 299 1.58 0.84 -5.75
CA GLY A 299 2.84 1.50 -5.44
C GLY A 299 4.07 0.61 -5.62
N VAL A 300 3.92 -0.71 -5.60
CA VAL A 300 4.97 -1.66 -6.01
C VAL A 300 4.93 -1.91 -7.51
N LEU A 301 3.75 -2.20 -8.06
CA LEU A 301 3.56 -2.69 -9.44
C LEU A 301 3.80 -1.61 -10.49
N ASP A 302 3.60 -0.35 -10.13
CA ASP A 302 3.90 0.80 -10.97
C ASP A 302 5.40 1.05 -11.10
N ASN A 303 6.19 0.53 -10.17
CA ASN A 303 7.62 0.81 -10.04
C ASN A 303 8.51 -0.43 -10.22
N LEU A 304 7.96 -1.64 -10.24
CA LEU A 304 8.70 -2.90 -10.45
C LEU A 304 7.93 -3.85 -11.37
N TRP A 305 8.61 -4.41 -12.35
CA TRP A 305 8.03 -5.48 -13.17
C TRP A 305 7.95 -6.80 -12.37
N GLU A 306 7.03 -7.68 -12.75
CA GLU A 306 6.85 -8.96 -12.07
C GLU A 306 8.12 -9.83 -12.02
N HIS A 307 8.95 -9.77 -13.07
CA HIS A 307 10.20 -10.52 -13.12
C HIS A 307 11.25 -9.97 -12.14
N GLU A 308 11.21 -8.68 -11.84
CA GLU A 308 12.04 -8.06 -10.82
C GLU A 308 11.54 -8.44 -9.42
N ILE A 309 10.22 -8.40 -9.19
CA ILE A 309 9.62 -8.84 -7.92
C ILE A 309 10.03 -10.29 -7.60
N LEU A 310 9.98 -11.18 -8.60
CA LEU A 310 10.46 -12.55 -8.47
C LEU A 310 11.95 -12.60 -8.12
N SER A 311 12.79 -11.89 -8.88
CA SER A 311 14.25 -11.89 -8.70
C SER A 311 14.64 -11.36 -7.31
N ILE A 312 14.09 -10.22 -6.91
CA ILE A 312 14.31 -9.61 -5.58
C ILE A 312 13.88 -10.57 -4.48
N THR A 313 12.73 -11.24 -4.62
CA THR A 313 12.23 -12.19 -3.62
C THR A 313 13.18 -13.38 -3.45
N LEU A 314 13.60 -14.00 -4.55
CA LEU A 314 14.50 -15.15 -4.55
C LEU A 314 15.89 -14.77 -4.01
N GLU A 315 16.43 -13.64 -4.46
CA GLU A 315 17.71 -13.12 -3.98
C GLU A 315 17.68 -12.77 -2.49
N SER A 316 16.59 -12.16 -2.01
CA SER A 316 16.42 -11.82 -0.60
C SER A 316 16.38 -13.07 0.28
N ILE A 317 15.67 -14.12 -0.17
CA ILE A 317 15.68 -15.43 0.48
C ILE A 317 17.09 -16.04 0.50
N LYS A 318 17.81 -16.01 -0.63
CA LYS A 318 19.18 -16.53 -0.74
C LYS A 318 20.15 -15.77 0.18
N LYS A 319 20.08 -14.42 0.20
CA LYS A 319 20.87 -13.55 1.09
C LYS A 319 20.61 -13.88 2.55
N TRP A 320 19.35 -14.00 2.95
CA TRP A 320 18.96 -14.37 4.31
C TRP A 320 19.57 -15.71 4.73
N ASN A 321 19.40 -16.75 3.90
CA ASN A 321 19.92 -18.10 4.19
C ASN A 321 21.46 -18.15 4.29
N GLN A 322 22.15 -17.21 3.65
CA GLN A 322 23.61 -17.07 3.71
C GLN A 322 24.09 -16.22 4.90
N GLY A 323 23.18 -15.77 5.77
CA GLY A 323 23.50 -14.87 6.88
C GLY A 323 23.81 -13.43 6.45
N ARG A 324 23.58 -13.06 5.19
CA ARG A 324 23.85 -11.71 4.65
C ARG A 324 22.65 -10.77 4.85
N HIS A 325 22.16 -10.70 6.09
CA HIS A 325 21.03 -9.84 6.48
C HIS A 325 21.46 -8.67 7.39
N ASP A 326 22.77 -8.38 7.45
CA ASP A 326 23.33 -7.33 8.31
C ASP A 326 22.64 -5.99 8.07
N ASN A 327 21.99 -5.48 9.13
CA ASN A 327 21.34 -4.17 9.21
C ASN A 327 22.37 -3.02 9.30
N THR A 328 23.52 -3.10 8.63
CA THR A 328 24.62 -2.12 8.78
C THR A 328 24.30 -0.72 8.24
N ASP A 329 23.29 -0.58 7.38
CA ASP A 329 22.92 0.70 6.76
C ASP A 329 21.69 1.38 7.39
N LEU A 330 21.20 0.91 8.55
CA LEU A 330 20.03 1.49 9.22
C LEU A 330 20.33 1.85 10.67
N GLU A 331 20.41 3.15 10.92
CA GLU A 331 20.61 3.82 12.22
C GLU A 331 19.52 3.53 13.27
N TRP A 332 18.54 2.67 12.96
CA TRP A 332 17.39 2.36 13.81
C TRP A 332 16.83 0.96 13.52
N ALA A 333 17.34 -0.05 14.22
CA ALA A 333 16.73 -1.38 14.30
C ALA A 333 16.54 -1.76 15.78
N PRO A 334 15.33 -2.17 16.24
CA PRO A 334 15.15 -2.80 17.55
C PRO A 334 15.70 -4.24 17.56
N PRO A 335 15.96 -4.85 18.74
CA PRO A 335 16.66 -6.14 18.83
C PRO A 335 15.77 -7.40 18.67
N GLU A 336 16.26 -8.30 17.82
CA GLU A 336 16.28 -9.78 17.84
C GLU A 336 14.99 -10.61 18.08
N VAL A 337 14.41 -11.19 17.00
CA VAL A 337 13.95 -12.60 16.94
C VAL A 337 14.26 -13.21 15.55
N LEU A 338 15.47 -13.75 15.40
CA LEU A 338 16.13 -14.00 14.10
C LEU A 338 15.65 -15.21 13.27
N ALA A 339 14.51 -15.84 13.61
CA ALA A 339 13.87 -16.82 12.72
C ALA A 339 12.59 -16.26 12.08
N GLU A 340 11.89 -15.35 12.76
CA GLU A 340 10.58 -14.83 12.39
C GLU A 340 10.67 -13.68 11.36
N GLU A 341 11.87 -13.10 11.18
CA GLU A 341 12.07 -11.93 10.33
C GLU A 341 12.43 -12.22 8.87
N ARG A 342 12.56 -13.49 8.44
CA ARG A 342 12.92 -13.80 7.04
C ARG A 342 11.98 -13.13 6.04
N MET A 343 10.67 -13.21 6.29
CA MET A 343 9.67 -12.59 5.40
C MET A 343 9.63 -11.07 5.56
N VAL A 344 9.97 -10.55 6.74
CA VAL A 344 10.14 -9.10 6.95
C VAL A 344 11.31 -8.56 6.13
N PHE A 345 12.43 -9.28 6.07
CA PHE A 345 13.57 -8.94 5.24
C PHE A 345 13.19 -8.90 3.74
N VAL A 346 12.49 -9.92 3.25
CA VAL A 346 11.97 -9.95 1.88
C VAL A 346 11.05 -8.75 1.61
N ALA A 347 10.09 -8.48 2.50
CA ALA A 347 9.18 -7.34 2.37
C ALA A 347 9.93 -6.01 2.30
N ARG A 348 10.95 -5.83 3.15
CA ARG A 348 11.78 -4.62 3.19
C ARG A 348 12.60 -4.43 1.91
N GLU A 349 13.19 -5.49 1.37
CA GLU A 349 13.96 -5.40 0.13
C GLU A 349 13.07 -5.04 -1.07
N LEU A 350 11.88 -5.64 -1.17
CA LEU A 350 10.88 -5.26 -2.18
C LEU A 350 10.46 -3.79 -2.05
N LEU A 351 10.14 -3.35 -0.83
CA LEU A 351 9.76 -1.96 -0.57
C LEU A 351 10.90 -1.00 -0.94
N LYS A 352 12.14 -1.30 -0.57
CA LYS A 352 13.30 -0.45 -0.88
C LYS A 352 13.49 -0.32 -2.39
N SER A 353 13.41 -1.41 -3.14
CA SER A 353 13.54 -1.40 -4.60
C SER A 353 12.44 -0.58 -5.25
N ALA A 354 11.18 -0.80 -4.86
CA ALA A 354 10.04 -0.04 -5.39
C ALA A 354 10.16 1.45 -5.05
N LEU A 355 10.52 1.79 -3.81
CA LEU A 355 10.68 3.17 -3.36
C LEU A 355 11.81 3.90 -4.08
N ALA A 356 12.91 3.20 -4.40
CA ALA A 356 14.03 3.78 -5.13
C ALA A 356 13.60 4.20 -6.55
N ILE A 357 12.85 3.35 -7.25
CA ILE A 357 12.29 3.67 -8.58
C ILE A 357 11.22 4.76 -8.49
N ALA A 358 10.32 4.67 -7.51
CA ALA A 358 9.24 5.64 -7.28
C ALA A 358 9.75 7.08 -7.04
N GLN A 359 10.95 7.23 -6.47
CA GLN A 359 11.58 8.51 -6.20
C GLN A 359 12.40 9.06 -7.36
N ASP A 360 12.71 8.24 -8.36
CA ASP A 360 13.54 8.63 -9.50
C ASP A 360 12.66 9.16 -10.65
N PRO A 361 12.72 10.47 -10.95
CA PRO A 361 11.94 11.07 -12.04
C PRO A 361 12.42 10.66 -13.44
N PHE A 362 13.55 9.94 -13.55
CA PHE A 362 14.09 9.47 -14.82
C PHE A 362 14.14 7.95 -14.93
N ALA A 363 13.62 7.23 -13.94
CA ALA A 363 13.58 5.77 -14.00
C ALA A 363 12.61 5.27 -15.06
N GLU A 364 12.99 4.17 -15.71
CA GLU A 364 12.06 3.35 -16.48
C GLU A 364 11.19 2.58 -15.48
N SER A 365 9.88 2.63 -15.68
CA SER A 365 8.92 1.99 -14.78
C SER A 365 7.76 1.36 -15.55
N PRO A 366 7.13 0.30 -15.02
CA PRO A 366 5.91 -0.26 -15.62
C PRO A 366 4.80 0.78 -15.81
N PHE A 367 4.67 1.73 -14.88
CA PHE A 367 3.69 2.83 -15.01
C PHE A 367 4.01 3.73 -16.19
N MET A 368 5.28 4.12 -16.36
CA MET A 368 5.73 4.91 -17.50
C MET A 368 5.43 4.20 -18.83
N GLU A 369 5.75 2.90 -18.91
CA GLU A 369 5.49 2.07 -20.11
C GLU A 369 3.99 2.07 -20.46
N LYS A 370 3.12 1.73 -19.50
CA LYS A 370 1.67 1.74 -19.71
C LYS A 370 1.13 3.13 -20.05
N ALA A 371 1.64 4.20 -19.43
CA ALA A 371 1.23 5.57 -19.73
C ALA A 371 1.55 5.96 -21.19
N ILE A 372 2.72 5.56 -21.69
CA ILE A 372 3.14 5.81 -23.08
C ILE A 372 2.26 5.03 -24.07
N GLU A 373 1.91 3.78 -23.76
CA GLU A 373 0.99 2.97 -24.58
C GLU A 373 -0.39 3.64 -24.74
N GLU A 374 -0.84 4.34 -23.70
CA GLU A 374 -2.08 5.12 -23.68
C GLU A 374 -1.94 6.52 -24.30
N GLY A 375 -0.76 6.85 -24.82
CA GLY A 375 -0.46 8.12 -25.49
C GLY A 375 -0.15 9.29 -24.56
N LEU A 376 0.18 9.03 -23.30
CA LEU A 376 0.61 10.03 -22.33
C LEU A 376 2.15 10.13 -22.28
N ALA A 377 2.68 11.34 -22.41
CA ALA A 377 4.11 11.59 -22.29
C ALA A 377 4.51 11.77 -20.81
N ILE A 378 4.54 10.65 -20.08
CA ILE A 378 4.97 10.58 -18.68
C ILE A 378 6.33 9.85 -18.62
N GLU A 379 7.22 10.30 -17.76
CA GLU A 379 8.56 9.73 -17.51
C GLU A 379 8.76 9.55 -15.99
N GLY A 380 9.58 8.57 -15.60
CA GLY A 380 9.96 8.32 -14.21
C GLY A 380 9.09 7.29 -13.47
N GLY A 381 9.41 7.09 -12.19
CA GLY A 381 8.56 6.30 -11.28
C GLY A 381 7.31 7.05 -10.82
N LYS A 382 6.32 6.30 -10.30
CA LYS A 382 5.10 6.83 -9.69
C LYS A 382 5.20 6.73 -8.17
N MET A 383 5.33 7.88 -7.51
CA MET A 383 5.26 7.93 -6.05
C MET A 383 3.84 7.62 -5.58
N ASP A 384 3.68 6.53 -4.83
CA ASP A 384 2.44 6.16 -4.14
C ASP A 384 2.65 5.58 -2.74
N ASP A 385 1.56 5.23 -2.05
CA ASP A 385 1.60 4.41 -0.85
C ASP A 385 2.08 2.99 -1.24
N ILE A 386 3.23 2.58 -0.70
CA ILE A 386 3.87 1.29 -1.03
C ILE A 386 3.59 0.31 0.10
N SER A 387 2.77 -0.69 -0.19
CA SER A 387 2.37 -1.74 0.76
C SER A 387 2.84 -3.11 0.28
N VAL A 388 3.66 -3.79 1.09
CA VAL A 388 4.16 -5.15 0.81
C VAL A 388 3.77 -6.08 1.95
N VAL A 389 3.04 -7.14 1.65
CA VAL A 389 2.68 -8.23 2.58
C VAL A 389 3.19 -9.56 2.04
N VAL A 390 3.88 -10.32 2.87
CA VAL A 390 4.54 -11.57 2.52
C VAL A 390 4.15 -12.65 3.53
N GLY A 391 3.82 -13.84 3.04
CA GLY A 391 3.58 -15.02 3.87
C GLY A 391 4.20 -16.27 3.24
N SER A 392 5.05 -16.97 3.98
CA SER A 392 5.54 -18.30 3.60
C SER A 392 4.66 -19.37 4.23
N CYS A 393 4.12 -20.28 3.41
CA CYS A 393 3.31 -21.40 3.86
C CYS A 393 4.15 -22.38 4.70
N LYS A 394 3.75 -22.63 5.94
CA LYS A 394 4.42 -23.54 6.88
C LYS A 394 3.42 -24.50 7.49
N ARG A 395 3.86 -25.74 7.73
CA ARG A 395 3.14 -26.67 8.61
C ARG A 395 3.36 -26.26 10.07
N ARG A 396 2.30 -26.22 10.87
CA ARG A 396 2.38 -25.98 12.31
C ARG A 396 3.11 -27.15 12.98
N ALA A 397 4.02 -26.83 13.90
CA ALA A 397 4.61 -27.85 14.76
C ALA A 397 3.53 -28.42 15.70
N SER A 398 3.47 -29.75 15.79
CA SER A 398 2.49 -30.53 16.55
C SER A 398 2.55 -30.29 18.06
#